data_AF-A0A972HKF3-F1
#
_entry.id   AF-A0A972HKF3-F1
#
_cell.length_a   1.000
_cell.length_b   1.000
_cell.length_c   1.000
_cell.angle_alpha   90.00
_cell.angle_beta   90.00
_cell.angle_gamma   90.00
#
_symmetry.space_group_name_H-M   'P 1'
#
loop_
_entity.id
_entity.type
_entity.pdbx_description
1 polymer ?
#
loop_
_entity_poly.entity_id
_entity_poly.type
_entity_poly.pdbx_seq_one_letter_code
_entity_poly.pdbx_strand_id
1 'polypeptide(L)'
;MLDLLIYLRQENYRPEINRVFPETEYQVTIASDMEQVVQRCQEDLYDLTLVWAESYDEIADFLTVLSIHKFDYLPVIAVLRSPEEVPAVLTLPIADYVVLPVSRVEFFAKIRYVLQDLDIQSTVLEGMNWQGSLQEYNLVDLIQMVESGQKDAILLMQYGDRQGELLFRQGKLIQAKYQDLTAQAAVFKLGFWSQGNFQIKFSRLPSMEVQIKESNQEILIQLIQKLAEQERLMEELPSYFDEIVVNPLVQPNHLTPIQQRIREFAAHPTTIFELLISLPEDDRDLLKELKEMMEKGWIGRRQDIEKLVIEEERKSSLSKLFSSISSIFKRRQVVQYEEMMAEEAEMELRIPRLLVKRRYLSEADRQLLSRAFQTAHSSAKRE
;
A
#
# COMPACT_ATOMS: atom_id res chain seq x y z
N MET A 1 4.44 1.81 -24.93
CA MET A 1 4.28 0.54 -25.65
C MET A 1 3.73 -0.43 -24.63
N LEU A 2 2.59 -1.05 -24.91
CA LEU A 2 1.89 -1.90 -23.94
C LEU A 2 2.31 -3.35 -24.13
N ASP A 3 2.63 -4.05 -23.05
CA ASP A 3 3.14 -5.41 -23.10
C ASP A 3 1.98 -6.38 -22.88
N LEU A 4 1.71 -7.19 -23.89
CA LEU A 4 0.64 -8.17 -23.88
C LEU A 4 1.23 -9.57 -23.81
N LEU A 5 0.78 -10.36 -22.84
CA LEU A 5 1.00 -11.79 -22.83
C LEU A 5 -0.15 -12.47 -23.55
N ILE A 6 0.14 -13.34 -24.51
CA ILE A 6 -0.88 -14.17 -25.15
C ILE A 6 -0.58 -15.63 -24.83
N TYR A 7 -1.52 -16.26 -24.14
CA TYR A 7 -1.54 -17.71 -24.02
C TYR A 7 -2.19 -18.31 -25.26
N LEU A 8 -1.42 -19.08 -26.02
CA LEU A 8 -1.86 -19.76 -27.22
C LEU A 8 -1.37 -21.21 -27.21
N ARG A 9 -2.22 -22.14 -26.80
CA ARG A 9 -1.86 -23.57 -26.85
C ARG A 9 -1.79 -24.14 -28.27
N GLN A 10 -2.64 -23.64 -29.17
CA GLN A 10 -2.81 -24.18 -30.51
C GLN A 10 -2.08 -23.31 -31.56
N GLU A 11 -0.93 -23.77 -32.03
CA GLU A 11 -0.06 -23.02 -32.96
C GLU A 11 -0.72 -22.66 -34.31
N ASN A 12 -1.77 -23.40 -34.72
CA ASN A 12 -2.53 -23.11 -35.94
C ASN A 12 -3.19 -21.71 -35.94
N TYR A 13 -3.39 -21.08 -34.78
CA TYR A 13 -3.97 -19.73 -34.68
C TYR A 13 -2.93 -18.61 -34.64
N ARG A 14 -1.63 -18.94 -34.60
CA ARG A 14 -0.57 -17.92 -34.64
C ARG A 14 -0.65 -16.97 -35.84
N PRO A 15 -1.03 -17.41 -37.07
CA PRO A 15 -1.26 -16.50 -38.19
C PRO A 15 -2.40 -15.50 -37.95
N GLU A 16 -3.43 -15.88 -37.17
CA GLU A 16 -4.54 -15.00 -36.80
C GLU A 16 -4.07 -13.88 -35.87
N ILE A 17 -3.26 -14.21 -34.86
CA ILE A 17 -2.62 -13.24 -33.95
C ILE A 17 -1.77 -12.25 -34.75
N ASN A 18 -0.88 -12.76 -35.61
CA ASN A 18 0.00 -11.90 -36.42
C ASN A 18 -0.78 -10.95 -37.35
N ARG A 19 -1.99 -11.35 -37.79
CA ARG A 19 -2.87 -10.48 -38.59
C ARG A 19 -3.55 -9.40 -37.74
N VAL A 20 -3.86 -9.69 -36.49
CA VAL A 20 -4.54 -8.76 -35.57
C VAL A 20 -3.56 -7.71 -35.03
N PHE A 21 -2.36 -8.12 -34.60
CA PHE A 21 -1.35 -7.30 -33.94
C PHE A 21 -0.17 -6.91 -34.87
N PRO A 22 -0.15 -5.70 -35.44
CA PRO A 22 1.05 -5.12 -36.03
C PRO A 22 1.95 -4.45 -34.98
N GLU A 23 3.25 -4.36 -35.28
CA GLU A 23 4.37 -4.11 -34.33
C GLU A 23 4.45 -2.72 -33.68
N THR A 24 3.50 -1.80 -33.85
CA THR A 24 3.74 -0.37 -33.53
C THR A 24 3.20 0.12 -32.18
N GLU A 25 2.20 -0.53 -31.57
CA GLU A 25 1.56 -0.05 -30.31
C GLU A 25 1.70 -1.02 -29.13
N TYR A 26 1.71 -2.34 -29.43
CA TYR A 26 1.76 -3.41 -28.44
C TYR A 26 3.01 -4.26 -28.65
N GLN A 27 3.72 -4.56 -27.57
CA GLN A 27 4.75 -5.60 -27.54
C GLN A 27 4.07 -6.92 -27.14
N VAL A 28 4.01 -7.86 -28.07
CA VAL A 28 3.29 -9.12 -27.86
C VAL A 28 4.27 -10.24 -27.56
N THR A 29 4.12 -10.85 -26.39
CA THR A 29 4.81 -12.08 -26.01
C THR A 29 3.83 -13.24 -26.08
N ILE A 30 4.19 -14.30 -26.80
CA ILE A 30 3.38 -15.52 -26.89
C ILE A 30 3.97 -16.60 -25.96
N ALA A 31 3.11 -17.27 -25.20
CA ALA A 31 3.41 -18.46 -24.43
C ALA A 31 2.55 -19.62 -24.92
N SER A 32 3.21 -20.72 -25.31
CA SER A 32 2.50 -21.88 -25.91
C SER A 32 2.05 -22.93 -24.89
N ASP A 33 2.45 -22.79 -23.63
CA ASP A 33 2.08 -23.65 -22.51
C ASP A 33 2.07 -22.87 -21.19
N MET A 34 1.52 -23.47 -20.13
CA MET A 34 1.37 -22.82 -18.82
C MET A 34 2.71 -22.58 -18.10
N GLU A 35 3.72 -23.41 -18.36
CA GLU A 35 5.04 -23.24 -17.76
C GLU A 35 5.73 -21.99 -18.31
N GLN A 36 5.61 -21.76 -19.62
CA GLN A 36 6.05 -20.54 -20.27
C GLN A 36 5.31 -19.30 -19.76
N VAL A 37 3.99 -19.40 -19.50
CA VAL A 37 3.23 -18.28 -18.90
C VAL A 37 3.86 -17.90 -17.57
N VAL A 38 4.07 -18.87 -16.68
CA VAL A 38 4.67 -18.64 -15.36
C VAL A 38 6.07 -18.05 -15.50
N GLN A 39 6.93 -18.66 -16.32
CA GLN A 39 8.28 -18.16 -16.56
C GLN A 39 8.27 -16.70 -17.03
N ARG A 40 7.44 -16.38 -18.03
CA ARG A 40 7.36 -15.02 -18.59
C ARG A 40 6.83 -14.02 -17.58
N CYS A 41 5.82 -14.36 -16.79
CA CYS A 41 5.31 -13.49 -15.72
C CYS A 41 6.32 -13.31 -14.56
N GLN A 42 7.27 -14.23 -14.40
CA GLN A 42 8.38 -14.09 -13.45
C GLN A 42 9.47 -13.16 -13.99
N GLU A 43 9.80 -13.28 -15.28
CA GLU A 43 10.87 -12.52 -15.95
C GLU A 43 10.45 -11.07 -16.29
N ASP A 44 9.21 -10.87 -16.73
CA ASP A 44 8.71 -9.60 -17.27
C ASP A 44 7.39 -9.16 -16.60
N LEU A 45 7.00 -7.91 -16.87
CA LEU A 45 5.69 -7.37 -16.49
C LEU A 45 4.82 -7.19 -17.72
N TYR A 46 3.58 -7.62 -17.62
CA TYR A 46 2.58 -7.49 -18.67
C TYR A 46 1.45 -6.57 -18.22
N ASP A 47 0.97 -5.75 -19.14
CA ASP A 47 -0.14 -4.84 -18.90
C ASP A 47 -1.48 -5.57 -19.03
N LEU A 48 -1.55 -6.61 -19.86
CA LEU A 48 -2.75 -7.42 -20.06
C LEU A 48 -2.43 -8.81 -20.60
N THR A 49 -3.28 -9.79 -20.26
CA THR A 49 -3.19 -11.15 -20.79
C THR A 49 -4.39 -11.51 -21.66
N LEU A 50 -4.11 -12.12 -22.81
CA LEU A 50 -5.11 -12.69 -23.69
C LEU A 50 -5.02 -14.21 -23.64
N VAL A 51 -6.16 -14.87 -23.47
CA VAL A 51 -6.25 -16.33 -23.46
C VAL A 51 -6.95 -16.76 -24.74
N TRP A 52 -6.19 -17.29 -25.70
CA TRP A 52 -6.68 -17.73 -27.00
C TRP A 52 -7.18 -19.18 -26.93
N ALA A 53 -8.24 -19.39 -26.14
CA ALA A 53 -8.73 -20.72 -25.79
C ALA A 53 -9.68 -21.34 -26.81
N GLU A 54 -9.73 -22.67 -26.84
CA GLU A 54 -10.75 -23.45 -27.56
C GLU A 54 -11.92 -23.88 -26.66
N SER A 55 -11.77 -23.74 -25.34
CA SER A 55 -12.79 -24.19 -24.39
C SER A 55 -12.76 -23.39 -23.09
N TYR A 56 -13.88 -23.45 -22.37
CA TYR A 56 -14.01 -22.96 -21.00
C TYR A 56 -12.93 -23.52 -20.06
N ASP A 57 -12.64 -24.83 -20.13
CA ASP A 57 -11.70 -25.49 -19.22
C ASP A 57 -10.28 -24.94 -19.38
N GLU A 58 -9.87 -24.61 -20.60
CA GLU A 58 -8.57 -24.00 -20.87
C GLU A 58 -8.42 -22.61 -20.22
N ILE A 59 -9.49 -21.81 -20.20
CA ILE A 59 -9.52 -20.50 -19.54
C ILE A 59 -9.49 -20.68 -18.02
N ALA A 60 -10.27 -21.63 -17.49
CA ALA A 60 -10.31 -21.93 -16.06
C ALA A 60 -8.95 -22.45 -15.53
N ASP A 61 -8.29 -23.32 -16.29
CA ASP A 61 -6.94 -23.82 -15.98
C ASP A 61 -5.93 -22.67 -16.01
N PHE A 62 -6.00 -21.80 -17.03
CA PHE A 62 -5.14 -20.63 -17.13
C PHE A 62 -5.26 -19.71 -15.90
N LEU A 63 -6.48 -19.38 -15.50
CA LEU A 63 -6.75 -18.56 -14.31
C LEU A 63 -6.27 -19.24 -13.02
N THR A 64 -6.43 -20.56 -12.93
CA THR A 64 -5.93 -21.33 -11.79
C THR A 64 -4.41 -21.25 -11.67
N VAL A 65 -3.69 -21.34 -12.80
CA VAL A 65 -2.23 -21.17 -12.84
C VAL A 65 -1.83 -19.76 -12.40
N LEU A 66 -2.49 -18.72 -12.92
CA LEU A 66 -2.21 -17.36 -12.47
C LEU A 66 -2.42 -17.23 -10.96
N SER A 67 -3.49 -17.81 -10.41
CA SER A 67 -3.78 -17.73 -8.98
C SER A 67 -2.77 -18.46 -8.10
N ILE A 68 -2.39 -19.68 -8.47
CA ILE A 68 -1.37 -20.46 -7.76
C ILE A 68 -0.05 -19.70 -7.68
N HIS A 69 0.32 -19.01 -8.76
CA HIS A 69 1.56 -18.25 -8.86
C HIS A 69 1.44 -16.77 -8.49
N LYS A 70 0.27 -16.34 -7.96
CA LYS A 70 -0.01 -14.96 -7.51
C LYS A 70 0.09 -13.90 -8.62
N PHE A 71 -0.32 -14.27 -9.82
CA PHE A 71 -0.47 -13.39 -10.99
C PHE A 71 -1.94 -12.98 -11.25
N ASP A 72 -2.82 -13.10 -10.26
CA ASP A 72 -4.26 -12.74 -10.34
C ASP A 72 -4.54 -11.28 -10.75
N TYR A 73 -3.50 -10.46 -10.74
CA TYR A 73 -3.56 -9.05 -11.12
C TYR A 73 -3.59 -8.80 -12.60
N LEU A 74 -3.10 -9.75 -13.38
CA LEU A 74 -3.06 -9.60 -14.82
C LEU A 74 -4.50 -9.64 -15.32
N PRO A 75 -5.00 -8.55 -15.93
CA PRO A 75 -6.34 -8.56 -16.48
C PRO A 75 -6.37 -9.60 -17.60
N VAL A 76 -7.33 -10.52 -17.52
CA VAL A 76 -7.49 -11.59 -18.52
C VAL A 76 -8.62 -11.23 -19.46
N ILE A 77 -8.31 -11.17 -20.76
CA ILE A 77 -9.31 -11.16 -21.83
C ILE A 77 -9.40 -12.56 -22.43
N ALA A 78 -10.56 -13.19 -22.31
CA ALA A 78 -10.82 -14.48 -22.96
C ALA A 78 -11.17 -14.27 -24.44
N VAL A 79 -10.44 -14.94 -25.35
CA VAL A 79 -10.76 -14.93 -26.78
C VAL A 79 -11.48 -16.23 -27.12
N LEU A 80 -12.78 -16.10 -27.39
CA LEU A 80 -13.72 -17.19 -27.62
C LEU A 80 -14.00 -17.38 -29.12
N ARG A 81 -14.38 -18.59 -29.50
CA ARG A 81 -14.77 -18.93 -30.88
C ARG A 81 -16.27 -19.06 -31.07
N SER A 82 -17.01 -19.32 -29.99
CA SER A 82 -18.46 -19.47 -30.02
C SER A 82 -19.12 -18.53 -29.02
N PRO A 83 -20.19 -17.80 -29.41
CA PRO A 83 -20.98 -17.01 -28.47
C PRO A 83 -21.70 -17.87 -27.42
N GLU A 84 -21.84 -19.19 -27.66
CA GLU A 84 -22.48 -20.12 -26.71
C GLU A 84 -21.66 -20.31 -25.42
N GLU A 85 -20.35 -20.04 -25.45
CA GLU A 85 -19.46 -20.17 -24.28
C GLU A 85 -19.51 -18.95 -23.36
N VAL A 86 -20.01 -17.80 -23.85
CA VAL A 86 -20.04 -16.53 -23.11
C VAL A 86 -20.70 -16.68 -21.73
N PRO A 87 -21.88 -17.30 -21.57
CA PRO A 87 -22.52 -17.41 -20.26
C PRO A 87 -21.67 -18.19 -19.24
N ALA A 88 -20.93 -19.21 -19.69
CA ALA A 88 -20.05 -19.98 -18.83
C ALA A 88 -18.81 -19.15 -18.45
N VAL A 89 -18.15 -18.55 -19.44
CA VAL A 89 -16.93 -17.77 -19.25
C VAL A 89 -17.15 -16.52 -18.37
N LEU A 90 -18.34 -15.91 -18.43
CA LEU A 90 -18.72 -14.81 -17.51
C LEU A 90 -18.77 -15.21 -16.02
N THR A 91 -18.73 -16.51 -15.70
CA THR A 91 -18.64 -16.98 -14.30
C THR A 91 -17.21 -16.98 -13.77
N LEU A 92 -16.21 -16.78 -14.64
CA LEU A 92 -14.78 -16.76 -14.30
C LEU A 92 -14.31 -15.33 -13.96
N PRO A 93 -13.24 -15.17 -13.17
CA PRO A 93 -12.64 -13.87 -12.84
C PRO A 93 -11.82 -13.31 -14.02
N ILE A 94 -12.48 -13.02 -15.14
CA ILE A 94 -11.89 -12.37 -16.31
C ILE A 94 -12.25 -10.88 -16.35
N ALA A 95 -11.41 -10.07 -16.99
CA ALA A 95 -11.64 -8.64 -17.16
C ALA A 95 -12.65 -8.35 -18.29
N ASP A 96 -12.54 -9.04 -19.42
CA ASP A 96 -13.49 -8.98 -20.53
C ASP A 96 -13.35 -10.24 -21.40
N TYR A 97 -14.16 -10.37 -22.44
CA TYR A 97 -14.05 -11.39 -23.46
C TYR A 97 -14.20 -10.81 -24.86
N VAL A 98 -13.70 -11.55 -25.85
CA VAL A 98 -13.86 -11.28 -27.28
C VAL A 98 -14.42 -12.55 -27.93
N VAL A 99 -15.43 -12.44 -28.79
CA VAL A 99 -15.91 -13.57 -29.60
C VAL A 99 -15.48 -13.37 -31.05
N LEU A 100 -14.77 -14.35 -31.61
CA LEU A 100 -14.38 -14.36 -33.01
C LEU A 100 -15.52 -14.88 -33.91
N PRO A 101 -15.66 -14.36 -35.15
CA PRO A 101 -14.85 -13.31 -35.77
C PRO A 101 -15.26 -11.91 -35.28
N VAL A 102 -14.27 -11.07 -34.95
CA VAL A 102 -14.47 -9.67 -34.55
C VAL A 102 -13.66 -8.73 -35.45
N SER A 103 -14.11 -7.48 -35.60
CA SER A 103 -13.33 -6.47 -36.30
C SER A 103 -12.10 -6.06 -35.48
N ARG A 104 -11.00 -5.66 -36.14
CA ARG A 104 -9.80 -5.16 -35.43
C ARG A 104 -10.12 -3.95 -34.54
N VAL A 105 -10.99 -3.06 -35.01
CA VAL A 105 -11.38 -1.85 -34.27
C VAL A 105 -12.05 -2.23 -32.94
N GLU A 106 -12.97 -3.18 -32.97
CA GLU A 106 -13.70 -3.65 -31.78
C GLU A 106 -12.80 -4.47 -30.86
N PHE A 107 -11.94 -5.34 -31.41
CA PHE A 107 -10.94 -6.09 -30.64
C PHE A 107 -10.05 -5.16 -29.80
N PHE A 108 -9.45 -4.15 -30.45
CA PHE A 108 -8.61 -3.19 -29.74
C PHE A 108 -9.39 -2.18 -28.89
N ALA A 109 -10.67 -1.94 -29.18
CA ALA A 109 -11.52 -1.14 -28.30
C ALA A 109 -11.74 -1.84 -26.95
N LYS A 110 -11.91 -3.18 -26.95
CA LYS A 110 -11.99 -3.97 -25.72
C LYS A 110 -10.69 -3.95 -24.93
N ILE A 111 -9.55 -4.15 -25.58
CA ILE A 111 -8.22 -4.04 -24.94
C ILE A 111 -8.05 -2.65 -24.30
N ARG A 112 -8.30 -1.58 -25.05
CA ARG A 112 -8.18 -0.21 -24.52
C ARG A 112 -9.16 0.06 -23.38
N TYR A 113 -10.40 -0.45 -23.46
CA TYR A 113 -11.38 -0.27 -22.40
C TYR A 113 -10.91 -0.91 -21.10
N VAL A 114 -10.43 -2.16 -21.16
CA VAL A 114 -9.86 -2.85 -19.99
C VAL A 114 -8.65 -2.08 -19.44
N LEU A 115 -7.73 -1.64 -20.31
CA LEU A 115 -6.55 -0.88 -19.89
C LEU A 115 -6.88 0.52 -19.34
N GLN A 116 -7.91 1.20 -19.85
CA GLN A 116 -8.37 2.50 -19.34
C GLN A 116 -9.12 2.37 -18.02
N ASP A 117 -9.94 1.33 -17.87
CA ASP A 117 -10.59 1.01 -16.60
C ASP A 117 -9.53 0.67 -15.54
N LEU A 118 -8.41 0.04 -15.92
CA LEU A 118 -7.26 -0.16 -15.03
C LEU A 118 -6.51 1.13 -14.69
N ASP A 119 -6.43 2.12 -15.59
CA ASP A 119 -5.87 3.44 -15.28
C ASP A 119 -6.76 4.22 -14.28
N ILE A 120 -8.08 4.04 -14.34
CA ILE A 120 -9.07 4.65 -13.42
C ILE A 120 -9.17 3.83 -12.11
N GLN A 121 -9.02 2.51 -12.17
CA GLN A 121 -8.98 1.59 -11.03
C GLN A 121 -7.58 1.36 -10.47
N SER A 122 -6.54 2.00 -11.02
CA SER A 122 -5.18 2.04 -10.47
C SER A 122 -5.18 2.73 -9.09
N THR A 123 -6.22 3.51 -8.81
CA THR A 123 -6.54 4.03 -7.48
C THR A 123 -6.95 2.92 -6.50
N VAL A 124 -7.36 1.72 -6.93
CA VAL A 124 -8.00 0.71 -6.08
C VAL A 124 -7.54 -0.77 -6.25
N LEU A 125 -7.06 -1.29 -7.38
CA LEU A 125 -6.93 -2.75 -7.52
C LEU A 125 -5.55 -3.38 -7.28
N GLU A 126 -5.62 -4.55 -6.63
CA GLU A 126 -4.56 -5.33 -6.04
C GLU A 126 -3.84 -6.19 -7.06
N GLY A 127 -2.53 -5.97 -7.18
CA GLY A 127 -1.77 -6.76 -8.09
C GLY A 127 -0.27 -6.77 -7.91
N MET A 128 0.22 -7.89 -7.38
CA MET A 128 1.47 -7.92 -6.60
C MET A 128 1.48 -6.87 -5.49
N ASN A 129 0.32 -6.66 -4.85
CA ASN A 129 0.24 -5.78 -3.71
C ASN A 129 0.86 -6.48 -2.51
N TRP A 130 2.12 -6.14 -2.20
CA TRP A 130 2.69 -6.53 -0.93
C TRP A 130 2.23 -5.51 0.10
N GLN A 131 1.35 -5.95 0.99
CA GLN A 131 0.79 -5.12 2.05
C GLN A 131 1.12 -5.71 3.40
N GLY A 132 1.24 -4.85 4.39
CA GLY A 132 1.58 -5.27 5.73
C GLY A 132 1.59 -4.12 6.71
N SER A 133 2.12 -4.44 7.88
CA SER A 133 2.16 -3.58 9.05
C SER A 133 3.53 -2.92 9.16
N LEU A 134 3.58 -1.61 9.41
CA LEU A 134 4.84 -0.88 9.65
C LEU A 134 5.52 -1.28 10.97
N GLN A 135 4.79 -1.98 11.83
CA GLN A 135 5.29 -2.61 13.05
C GLN A 135 6.12 -3.87 12.74
N GLU A 136 5.90 -4.49 11.58
CA GLU A 136 6.62 -5.69 11.13
C GLU A 136 7.75 -5.34 10.15
N TYR A 137 7.56 -4.31 9.33
CA TYR A 137 8.52 -3.87 8.32
C TYR A 137 8.70 -2.36 8.36
N ASN A 138 9.91 -1.91 8.68
CA ASN A 138 10.23 -0.48 8.66
C ASN A 138 10.55 -0.01 7.23
N LEU A 139 10.63 1.31 7.01
CA LEU A 139 10.88 1.87 5.68
C LEU A 139 12.21 1.41 5.05
N VAL A 140 13.25 1.13 5.85
CA VAL A 140 14.53 0.60 5.35
C VAL A 140 14.32 -0.76 4.71
N ASP A 141 13.59 -1.65 5.38
CA ASP A 141 13.25 -2.98 4.89
C ASP A 141 12.43 -2.89 3.59
N LEU A 142 11.45 -1.97 3.55
CA LEU A 142 10.58 -1.76 2.38
C LEU A 142 11.37 -1.27 1.17
N ILE A 143 12.27 -0.30 1.33
CA ILE A 143 13.13 0.21 0.26
C ILE A 143 14.02 -0.92 -0.27
N GLN A 144 14.66 -1.69 0.61
CA GLN A 144 15.51 -2.82 0.22
C GLN A 144 14.73 -3.89 -0.53
N MET A 145 13.48 -4.15 -0.12
CA MET A 145 12.62 -5.11 -0.81
C MET A 145 12.32 -4.68 -2.24
N VAL A 146 11.90 -3.42 -2.45
CA VAL A 146 11.62 -2.91 -3.80
C VAL A 146 12.88 -2.88 -4.66
N GLU A 147 14.02 -2.47 -4.08
CA GLU A 147 15.32 -2.48 -4.76
C GLU A 147 15.71 -3.87 -5.25
N SER A 148 15.47 -4.91 -4.43
CA SER A 148 15.76 -6.29 -4.81
C SER A 148 14.90 -6.80 -5.97
N GLY A 149 13.67 -6.28 -6.07
CA GLY A 149 12.73 -6.62 -7.13
C GLY A 149 13.08 -6.03 -8.50
N GLN A 150 13.91 -4.97 -8.56
CA GLN A 150 14.31 -4.29 -9.80
C GLN A 150 13.14 -3.87 -10.71
N LYS A 151 11.95 -3.69 -10.14
CA LYS A 151 10.72 -3.31 -10.83
C LYS A 151 10.34 -1.87 -10.51
N ASP A 152 9.54 -1.28 -11.38
CA ASP A 152 8.86 -0.02 -11.07
C ASP A 152 7.80 -0.28 -10.00
N ALA A 153 7.72 0.59 -9.01
CA ALA A 153 6.80 0.39 -7.89
C ALA A 153 6.35 1.71 -7.26
N ILE A 154 5.16 1.66 -6.67
CA ILE A 154 4.60 2.68 -5.80
C ILE A 154 4.48 2.07 -4.40
N LEU A 155 5.18 2.65 -3.42
CA LEU A 155 5.00 2.30 -2.01
C LEU A 155 4.14 3.38 -1.35
N LEU A 156 2.99 2.97 -0.87
CA LEU A 156 2.07 3.78 -0.07
C LEU A 156 2.23 3.40 1.40
N MET A 157 2.30 4.39 2.28
CA MET A 157 2.29 4.23 3.73
C MET A 157 1.12 5.00 4.31
N GLN A 158 0.37 4.42 5.25
CA GLN A 158 -0.82 5.03 5.84
C GLN A 158 -0.85 4.86 7.36
N TYR A 159 -1.15 5.95 8.05
CA TYR A 159 -1.39 5.96 9.49
C TYR A 159 -2.47 7.00 9.82
N GLY A 160 -3.62 6.54 10.32
CA GLY A 160 -4.78 7.41 10.54
C GLY A 160 -5.24 8.06 9.23
N ASP A 161 -5.28 9.39 9.22
CA ASP A 161 -5.64 10.23 8.07
C ASP A 161 -4.45 10.61 7.16
N ARG A 162 -3.26 10.07 7.44
CA ARG A 162 -2.02 10.48 6.80
C ARG A 162 -1.53 9.44 5.82
N GLN A 163 -0.99 9.93 4.72
CA GLN A 163 -0.46 9.11 3.65
C GLN A 163 0.91 9.61 3.21
N GLY A 164 1.85 8.67 3.11
CA GLY A 164 3.14 8.84 2.45
C GLY A 164 3.18 8.06 1.14
N GLU A 165 3.92 8.55 0.17
CA GLU A 165 4.12 7.90 -1.12
C GLU A 165 5.60 7.92 -1.50
N LEU A 166 6.13 6.78 -1.94
CA LEU A 166 7.46 6.65 -2.53
C LEU A 166 7.33 5.97 -3.89
N LEU A 167 8.05 6.49 -4.88
CA LEU A 167 8.04 5.98 -6.25
C LEU A 167 9.42 5.45 -6.63
N PHE A 168 9.43 4.26 -7.21
CA PHE A 168 10.62 3.54 -7.60
C PHE A 168 10.59 3.25 -9.09
N ARG A 169 11.72 3.47 -9.75
CA ARG A 169 11.95 3.07 -11.14
C ARG A 169 13.08 2.06 -11.17
N GLN A 170 12.79 0.85 -11.66
CA GLN A 170 13.73 -0.26 -11.69
C GLN A 170 14.42 -0.47 -10.33
N GLY A 171 13.63 -0.49 -9.25
CA GLY A 171 14.15 -0.61 -7.88
C GLY A 171 14.82 0.64 -7.30
N LYS A 172 15.13 1.67 -8.10
CA LYS A 172 15.72 2.94 -7.62
C LYS A 172 14.63 3.88 -7.14
N LEU A 173 14.78 4.41 -5.93
CA LEU A 173 13.91 5.46 -5.38
C LEU A 173 14.12 6.78 -6.15
N ILE A 174 13.07 7.26 -6.81
CA ILE A 174 13.13 8.46 -7.67
C ILE A 174 12.34 9.65 -7.11
N GLN A 175 11.33 9.39 -6.27
CA GLN A 175 10.49 10.42 -5.66
C GLN A 175 9.96 9.91 -4.31
N ALA A 176 9.77 10.84 -3.38
CA ALA A 176 9.01 10.61 -2.17
C ALA A 176 8.19 11.85 -1.82
N LYS A 177 7.02 11.66 -1.23
CA LYS A 177 6.10 12.73 -0.81
C LYS A 177 5.45 12.39 0.51
N TYR A 178 5.38 13.38 1.39
CA TYR A 178 4.64 13.31 2.63
C TYR A 178 4.24 14.72 3.06
N GLN A 179 2.94 15.01 3.10
CA GLN A 179 2.43 16.37 3.29
C GLN A 179 3.11 17.35 2.31
N ASP A 180 3.69 18.45 2.82
CA ASP A 180 4.44 19.44 2.05
C ASP A 180 5.90 19.04 1.80
N LEU A 181 6.36 17.91 2.34
CA LEU A 181 7.72 17.40 2.15
C LEU A 181 7.82 16.59 0.86
N THR A 182 8.94 16.78 0.16
CA THR A 182 9.28 16.06 -1.07
C THR A 182 10.69 15.51 -1.01
N ALA A 183 10.99 14.53 -1.87
CA ALA A 183 12.31 13.91 -2.01
C ALA A 183 12.84 13.39 -0.66
N GLN A 184 14.13 13.57 -0.37
CA GLN A 184 14.77 13.02 0.84
C GLN A 184 14.10 13.44 2.14
N ALA A 185 13.60 14.68 2.24
CA ALA A 185 12.93 15.15 3.44
C ALA A 185 11.68 14.30 3.77
N ALA A 186 10.92 13.92 2.74
CA ALA A 186 9.79 13.01 2.89
C ALA A 186 10.24 11.59 3.30
N VAL A 187 11.32 11.08 2.69
CA VAL A 187 11.87 9.75 3.05
C VAL A 187 12.27 9.72 4.52
N PHE A 188 12.97 10.74 5.01
CA PHE A 188 13.40 10.79 6.39
C PHE A 188 12.21 10.87 7.35
N LYS A 189 11.22 11.71 7.04
CA LYS A 189 10.00 11.83 7.86
C LYS A 189 9.20 10.53 7.93
N LEU A 190 9.01 9.87 6.77
CA LEU A 190 8.34 8.57 6.70
C LEU A 190 9.14 7.44 7.36
N GLY A 191 10.47 7.55 7.37
CA GLY A 191 11.35 6.56 7.99
C GLY A 191 11.17 6.42 9.51
N PHE A 192 10.59 7.42 10.16
CA PHE A 192 10.26 7.38 11.60
C PHE A 192 8.91 6.75 11.91
N TRP A 193 8.12 6.39 10.89
CA TRP A 193 6.84 5.74 11.09
C TRP A 193 7.05 4.31 11.59
N SER A 194 6.68 4.07 12.84
CA SER A 194 6.73 2.76 13.51
C SER A 194 5.35 2.13 13.67
N GLN A 195 4.30 2.78 13.16
CA GLN A 195 2.91 2.32 13.18
C GLN A 195 2.25 2.65 11.86
N GLY A 196 1.28 1.84 11.48
CA GLY A 196 0.45 2.03 10.29
C GLY A 196 0.55 0.84 9.35
N ASN A 197 0.02 1.01 8.15
CA ASN A 197 0.05 -0.01 7.12
C ASN A 197 0.84 0.50 5.92
N PHE A 198 1.36 -0.43 5.13
CA PHE A 198 1.94 -0.11 3.84
C PHE A 198 1.31 -0.97 2.74
N GLN A 199 1.45 -0.49 1.51
CA GLN A 199 1.10 -1.22 0.30
C GLN A 199 2.12 -0.89 -0.79
N ILE A 200 2.76 -1.91 -1.34
CA ILE A 200 3.63 -1.79 -2.52
C ILE A 200 2.84 -2.27 -3.72
N LYS A 201 2.68 -1.42 -4.72
CA LYS A 201 2.09 -1.78 -6.02
C LYS A 201 3.20 -1.78 -7.07
N PHE A 202 3.37 -2.89 -7.78
CA PHE A 202 4.29 -2.94 -8.92
C PHE A 202 3.54 -2.54 -10.19
N SER A 203 3.97 -1.45 -10.82
CA SER A 203 3.31 -0.88 -11.99
C SER A 203 4.30 -0.04 -12.77
N ARG A 204 4.15 0.03 -14.10
CA ARG A 204 4.94 0.96 -14.92
C ARG A 204 4.66 2.40 -14.51
N LEU A 205 5.71 3.15 -14.20
CA LEU A 205 5.55 4.57 -13.89
C LEU A 205 5.65 5.42 -15.17
N PRO A 206 4.77 6.41 -15.35
CA PRO A 206 4.88 7.34 -16.48
C PRO A 206 6.23 8.08 -16.44
N SER A 207 6.66 8.59 -17.59
CA SER A 207 7.86 9.44 -17.64
C SER A 207 7.66 10.66 -16.74
N MET A 208 8.49 10.75 -15.71
CA MET A 208 8.39 11.74 -14.65
C MET A 208 9.78 12.20 -14.24
N GLU A 209 9.83 13.40 -13.65
CA GLU A 209 11.07 14.00 -13.17
C GLU A 209 11.63 13.22 -11.97
N VAL A 210 12.93 12.94 -12.01
CA VAL A 210 13.64 12.30 -10.91
C VAL A 210 14.04 13.36 -9.89
N GLN A 211 13.41 13.33 -8.72
CA GLN A 211 13.67 14.28 -7.64
C GLN A 211 14.79 13.82 -6.71
N ILE A 212 14.97 12.51 -6.57
CA ILE A 212 16.00 11.87 -5.76
C ILE A 212 17.07 11.30 -6.70
N LYS A 213 18.28 11.87 -6.65
CA LYS A 213 19.37 11.52 -7.61
C LYS A 213 20.33 10.49 -7.03
N GLU A 214 20.46 10.51 -5.72
CA GLU A 214 21.28 9.61 -4.91
C GLU A 214 20.84 8.16 -5.10
N SER A 215 21.75 7.24 -4.79
CA SER A 215 21.43 5.83 -4.68
C SER A 215 20.59 5.54 -3.43
N ASN A 216 19.81 4.46 -3.48
CA ASN A 216 19.09 3.98 -2.30
C ASN A 216 20.05 3.79 -1.11
N GLN A 217 21.25 3.24 -1.35
CA GLN A 217 22.26 3.02 -0.31
C GLN A 217 22.68 4.32 0.39
N GLU A 218 22.94 5.41 -0.34
CA GLU A 218 23.31 6.70 0.24
C GLU A 218 22.18 7.28 1.10
N ILE A 219 20.93 7.10 0.69
CA ILE A 219 19.75 7.55 1.44
C ILE A 219 19.56 6.70 2.70
N LEU A 220 19.68 5.38 2.58
CA LEU A 220 19.53 4.45 3.69
C LEU A 220 20.60 4.66 4.77
N ILE A 221 21.85 4.93 4.40
CA ILE A 221 22.91 5.25 5.37
C ILE A 221 22.55 6.50 6.17
N GLN A 222 22.09 7.55 5.50
CA GLN A 222 21.67 8.80 6.18
C GLN A 222 20.44 8.57 7.06
N LEU A 223 19.46 7.79 6.58
CA LEU A 223 18.27 7.45 7.35
C LEU A 223 18.63 6.67 8.63
N ILE A 224 19.50 5.66 8.53
CA ILE A 224 19.97 4.88 9.70
C ILE A 224 20.68 5.77 10.71
N GLN A 225 21.53 6.71 10.25
CA GLN A 225 22.18 7.67 11.12
C GLN A 225 21.17 8.57 11.85
N LYS A 226 20.16 9.06 11.14
CA LYS A 226 19.08 9.87 11.72
C LYS A 226 18.25 9.07 12.74
N LEU A 227 17.92 7.81 12.44
CA LEU A 227 17.23 6.91 13.37
C LEU A 227 18.03 6.68 14.65
N ALA A 228 19.35 6.45 14.53
CA ALA A 228 20.23 6.29 15.68
C ALA A 228 20.35 7.57 16.53
N GLU A 229 20.45 8.74 15.88
CA GLU A 229 20.46 10.02 16.60
C GLU A 229 19.14 10.25 17.36
N GLN A 230 18.02 9.93 16.73
CA GLN A 230 16.70 10.04 17.32
C GLN A 230 16.55 9.12 18.54
N GLU A 231 16.97 7.86 18.42
CA GLU A 231 16.90 6.89 19.54
C GLU A 231 17.68 7.39 20.75
N ARG A 232 18.86 7.98 20.53
CA ARG A 232 19.66 8.58 21.60
C ARG A 232 18.95 9.74 22.31
N LEU A 233 18.21 10.57 21.58
CA LEU A 233 17.42 11.65 22.19
C LEU A 233 16.24 11.10 22.99
N MET A 234 15.69 9.97 22.57
CA MET A 234 14.56 9.32 23.24
C MET A 234 14.93 8.60 24.54
N GLU A 235 16.22 8.26 24.78
CA GLU A 235 16.68 7.64 26.03
C GLU A 235 16.31 8.46 27.29
N GLU A 236 16.21 9.78 27.16
CA GLU A 236 15.89 10.70 28.25
C GLU A 236 14.42 11.20 28.22
N LEU A 237 13.63 10.70 27.28
CA LEU A 237 12.23 11.07 27.09
C LEU A 237 11.28 9.93 27.49
N PRO A 238 9.97 10.21 27.67
CA PRO A 238 8.94 9.17 27.73
C PRO A 238 8.95 8.28 26.49
N SER A 239 8.28 7.12 26.58
CA SER A 239 8.07 6.28 25.40
C SER A 239 7.35 7.08 24.31
N TYR A 240 7.61 6.74 23.05
CA TYR A 240 6.94 7.35 21.90
C TYR A 240 5.41 7.40 22.03
N PHE A 241 4.82 6.42 22.73
CA PHE A 241 3.38 6.26 22.88
C PHE A 241 2.86 6.68 24.26
N ASP A 242 3.70 7.16 25.17
CA ASP A 242 3.25 7.75 26.42
C ASP A 242 2.49 9.05 26.13
N GLU A 243 1.33 9.23 26.78
CA GLU A 243 0.59 10.48 26.66
C GLU A 243 1.36 11.62 27.37
N ILE A 244 1.61 12.70 26.64
CA ILE A 244 2.19 13.95 27.11
C ILE A 244 1.16 15.07 27.01
N VAL A 245 1.30 16.07 27.88
CA VAL A 245 0.41 17.25 27.92
C VAL A 245 1.14 18.45 28.49
N VAL A 246 0.71 19.65 28.10
CA VAL A 246 1.17 20.91 28.69
C VAL A 246 0.81 20.96 30.18
N ASN A 247 1.78 21.39 30.99
CA ASN A 247 1.58 21.64 32.40
C ASN A 247 0.87 23.00 32.60
N PRO A 248 -0.39 23.02 33.09
CA PRO A 248 -1.13 24.27 33.26
C PRO A 248 -0.61 25.11 34.44
N LEU A 249 0.19 24.52 35.34
CA LEU A 249 0.71 25.19 36.54
C LEU A 249 1.94 26.07 36.25
N VAL A 250 2.59 25.88 35.10
CA VAL A 250 3.83 26.57 34.74
C VAL A 250 3.61 27.37 33.45
N GLN A 251 3.79 28.69 33.54
CA GLN A 251 3.72 29.57 32.37
C GLN A 251 5.15 29.89 31.90
N PRO A 252 5.50 29.55 30.64
CA PRO A 252 6.81 29.90 30.09
C PRO A 252 6.89 31.41 29.80
N ASN A 253 8.03 32.02 30.10
CA ASN A 253 8.28 33.45 29.84
C ASN A 253 8.55 33.75 28.36
N HIS A 254 9.23 32.82 27.67
CA HIS A 254 9.56 32.91 26.26
C HIS A 254 9.59 31.51 25.67
N LEU A 255 9.08 31.35 24.45
CA LEU A 255 9.09 30.11 23.69
C LEU A 255 9.75 30.36 22.34
N THR A 256 10.57 29.42 21.89
CA THR A 256 11.02 29.38 20.50
C THR A 256 9.83 29.07 19.58
N PRO A 257 9.91 29.34 18.26
CA PRO A 257 8.84 28.97 17.33
C PRO A 257 8.47 27.48 17.38
N ILE A 258 9.47 26.59 17.53
CA ILE A 258 9.27 25.15 17.64
C ILE A 258 8.57 24.80 18.97
N GLN A 259 9.03 25.36 20.09
CA GLN A 259 8.39 25.14 21.39
C GLN A 259 6.94 25.64 21.42
N GLN A 260 6.65 26.74 20.74
CA GLN A 260 5.29 27.23 20.58
C GLN A 260 4.43 26.20 19.82
N ARG A 261 4.95 25.62 18.74
CA ARG A 261 4.26 24.60 17.95
C ARG A 261 4.01 23.33 18.75
N ILE A 262 5.02 22.86 19.48
CA ILE A 262 4.92 21.72 20.41
C ILE A 262 3.85 21.99 21.46
N ARG A 263 3.84 23.17 22.06
CA ARG A 263 2.85 23.57 23.08
C ARG A 263 1.43 23.63 22.52
N GLU A 264 1.24 24.20 21.34
CA GLU A 264 -0.05 24.24 20.64
C GLU A 264 -0.57 22.83 20.36
N PHE A 265 0.32 21.93 19.90
CA PHE A 265 -0.03 20.55 19.60
C PHE A 265 -0.36 19.74 20.86
N ALA A 266 0.43 19.90 21.93
CA ALA A 266 0.23 19.25 23.22
C ALA A 266 -0.75 19.97 24.16
N ALA A 267 -1.53 20.93 23.65
CA ALA A 267 -2.62 21.58 24.39
C ALA A 267 -3.73 20.58 24.79
N HIS A 268 -3.77 19.41 24.13
CA HIS A 268 -4.53 18.24 24.52
C HIS A 268 -3.59 17.03 24.63
N PRO A 269 -3.95 15.99 25.40
CA PRO A 269 -3.18 14.74 25.47
C PRO A 269 -2.85 14.22 24.08
N THR A 270 -1.56 14.03 23.84
CA THR A 270 -0.99 13.51 22.59
C THR A 270 0.19 12.61 22.91
N THR A 271 0.75 11.93 21.93
CA THR A 271 1.99 11.16 22.08
C THR A 271 3.16 11.85 21.37
N ILE A 272 4.38 11.45 21.70
CA ILE A 272 5.59 11.92 20.99
C ILE A 272 5.53 11.44 19.55
N PHE A 273 5.09 10.20 19.31
CA PHE A 273 4.89 9.66 17.96
C PHE A 273 4.01 10.59 17.12
N GLU A 274 2.79 10.89 17.60
CA GLU A 274 1.85 11.77 16.93
C GLU A 274 2.43 13.17 16.67
N LEU A 275 3.20 13.70 17.62
CA LEU A 275 3.85 14.99 17.48
C LEU A 275 4.86 14.99 16.31
N LEU A 276 5.76 14.00 16.27
CA LEU A 276 6.79 13.89 15.24
C LEU A 276 6.18 13.72 13.85
N ILE A 277 5.18 12.86 13.72
CA ILE A 277 4.55 12.66 12.41
C ILE A 277 3.68 13.85 11.98
N SER A 278 3.25 14.75 12.89
CA SER A 278 2.32 15.85 12.56
C SER A 278 3.01 17.15 12.19
N LEU A 279 4.13 17.42 12.84
CA LEU A 279 4.80 18.70 12.76
C LEU A 279 5.83 18.65 11.61
N PRO A 280 5.83 19.64 10.68
CA PRO A 280 6.72 19.63 9.52
C PRO A 280 8.19 19.88 9.86
N GLU A 281 8.48 20.35 11.08
CA GLU A 281 9.84 20.59 11.56
C GLU A 281 10.69 19.30 11.61
N ASP A 282 12.02 19.45 11.60
CA ASP A 282 12.94 18.31 11.70
C ASP A 282 12.81 17.62 13.06
N ASP A 283 12.68 16.29 13.06
CA ASP A 283 12.37 15.51 14.26
C ASP A 283 13.43 15.64 15.35
N ARG A 284 14.70 15.83 14.98
CA ARG A 284 15.77 16.06 15.95
C ARG A 284 15.55 17.37 16.70
N ASP A 285 15.15 18.41 15.99
CA ASP A 285 14.94 19.73 16.58
C ASP A 285 13.68 19.73 17.45
N LEU A 286 12.62 19.03 17.01
CA LEU A 286 11.41 18.77 17.82
C LEU A 286 11.74 18.04 19.13
N LEU A 287 12.53 16.98 19.09
CA LEU A 287 12.88 16.21 20.28
C LEU A 287 13.80 16.96 21.25
N LYS A 288 14.75 17.74 20.73
CA LYS A 288 15.60 18.61 21.58
C LYS A 288 14.76 19.65 22.31
N GLU A 289 13.85 20.31 21.61
CA GLU A 289 12.97 21.32 22.20
C GLU A 289 11.99 20.68 23.17
N LEU A 290 11.40 19.54 22.84
CA LEU A 290 10.53 18.79 23.75
C LEU A 290 11.27 18.40 25.04
N LYS A 291 12.50 17.91 24.93
CA LYS A 291 13.35 17.58 26.09
C LYS A 291 13.56 18.80 26.99
N GLU A 292 13.96 19.93 26.42
CA GLU A 292 14.14 21.17 27.18
C GLU A 292 12.84 21.63 27.85
N MET A 293 11.70 21.52 27.16
CA MET A 293 10.38 21.84 27.71
C MET A 293 10.00 20.91 28.87
N MET A 294 10.37 19.62 28.81
CA MET A 294 10.13 18.66 29.88
C MET A 294 11.04 18.90 31.10
N GLU A 295 12.33 19.19 30.89
CA GLU A 295 13.26 19.55 31.96
C GLU A 295 12.81 20.80 32.73
N LYS A 296 12.22 21.78 32.02
CA LYS A 296 11.64 22.98 32.63
C LYS A 296 10.24 22.78 33.22
N GLY A 297 9.67 21.58 33.08
CA GLY A 297 8.34 21.24 33.60
C GLY A 297 7.18 21.91 32.86
N TRP A 298 7.38 22.40 31.64
CA TRP A 298 6.34 23.04 30.81
C TRP A 298 5.43 22.02 30.14
N ILE A 299 5.96 20.84 29.86
CA ILE A 299 5.25 19.66 29.35
C ILE A 299 5.71 18.47 30.18
N GLY A 300 4.85 17.46 30.37
CA GLY A 300 5.23 16.23 31.03
C GLY A 300 4.32 15.07 30.62
N ARG A 301 4.61 13.88 31.16
CA ARG A 301 3.69 12.74 31.04
C ARG A 301 2.37 13.13 31.68
N ARG A 302 1.27 12.78 31.02
CA ARG A 302 -0.09 13.11 31.47
C ARG A 302 -0.33 12.72 32.92
N GLN A 303 0.04 11.49 33.28
CA GLN A 303 -0.17 10.97 34.63
C GLN A 303 0.58 11.77 35.70
N ASP A 304 1.77 12.29 35.37
CA ASP A 304 2.58 13.06 36.31
C ASP A 304 2.03 14.49 36.45
N ILE A 305 1.61 15.11 35.34
CA ILE A 305 0.97 16.43 35.35
C ILE A 305 -0.38 16.38 36.09
N GLU A 306 -1.21 15.37 35.85
CA GLU A 306 -2.50 15.20 36.54
C GLU A 306 -2.30 15.07 38.07
N LYS A 307 -1.28 14.32 38.52
CA LYS A 307 -0.94 14.23 39.95
C LYS A 307 -0.53 15.58 40.52
N LEU A 308 0.33 16.32 39.83
CA LEU A 308 0.77 17.66 40.28
C LEU A 308 -0.40 18.63 40.40
N VAL A 309 -1.33 18.60 39.43
CA VAL A 309 -2.54 19.43 39.48
C VAL A 309 -3.42 19.06 40.68
N ILE A 310 -3.69 17.77 40.90
CA ILE A 310 -4.50 17.31 42.05
C ILE A 310 -3.84 17.67 43.40
N GLU A 311 -2.52 17.56 43.50
CA GLU A 311 -1.79 17.93 44.72
C GLU A 311 -1.85 19.43 45.01
N GLU A 312 -1.74 20.26 43.97
CA GLU A 312 -1.86 21.72 44.10
C GLU A 312 -3.30 22.14 44.43
N GLU A 313 -4.30 21.45 43.87
CA GLU A 313 -5.72 21.62 44.22
C GLU A 313 -6.02 21.30 45.68
N ARG A 314 -5.38 20.27 46.26
CA ARG A 314 -5.54 19.95 47.70
C ARG A 314 -4.95 21.03 48.60
N LYS A 315 -3.90 21.72 48.14
CA LYS A 315 -3.26 22.82 48.89
C LYS A 315 -4.01 24.14 48.71
N SER A 316 -4.59 24.37 47.54
CA SER A 316 -5.22 25.62 47.14
C SER A 316 -6.74 25.43 47.09
N SER A 317 -7.47 25.92 48.10
CA SER A 317 -8.95 25.91 48.18
C SER A 317 -9.65 26.78 47.10
N LEU A 318 -9.20 26.75 45.84
CA LEU A 318 -9.62 27.64 44.77
C LEU A 318 -10.44 26.91 43.69
N SER A 319 -11.72 26.72 43.97
CA SER A 319 -12.77 26.13 43.12
C SER A 319 -13.05 26.82 41.77
N LYS A 320 -12.30 27.86 41.37
CA LYS A 320 -12.56 28.67 40.16
C LYS A 320 -11.67 28.35 38.94
N LEU A 321 -10.57 27.61 39.09
CA LEU A 321 -9.68 27.24 37.98
C LEU A 321 -10.14 26.00 37.18
N PHE A 322 -11.18 25.31 37.66
CA PHE A 322 -11.53 23.95 37.26
C PHE A 322 -12.25 23.80 35.92
N SER A 323 -13.07 24.79 35.51
CA SER A 323 -13.81 24.69 34.24
C SER A 323 -12.88 24.76 33.02
N SER A 324 -11.70 25.38 33.16
CA SER A 324 -10.76 25.63 32.06
C SER A 324 -9.66 24.55 31.95
N ILE A 325 -9.34 23.87 33.04
CA ILE A 325 -8.30 22.83 33.07
C ILE A 325 -8.86 21.47 32.63
N SER A 326 -10.12 21.16 32.99
CA SER A 326 -10.76 19.90 32.56
C SER A 326 -10.89 19.76 31.03
N SER A 327 -10.94 20.88 30.28
CA SER A 327 -10.94 20.86 28.81
C SER A 327 -9.58 20.50 28.20
N ILE A 328 -8.47 20.76 28.90
CA ILE A 328 -7.12 20.37 28.44
C ILE A 328 -7.04 18.85 28.39
N PHE A 329 -7.52 18.16 29.43
CA PHE A 329 -7.47 16.70 29.57
C PHE A 329 -8.51 15.93 28.75
N LYS A 330 -9.39 16.62 28.01
CA LYS A 330 -10.30 15.97 27.05
C LYS A 330 -9.48 15.51 25.85
N ARG A 331 -9.57 14.21 25.55
CA ARG A 331 -8.95 13.61 24.37
C ARG A 331 -9.46 14.33 23.12
N ARG A 332 -8.55 14.68 22.21
CA ARG A 332 -8.91 15.11 20.85
C ARG A 332 -9.81 14.02 20.26
N GLN A 333 -11.05 14.36 19.90
CA GLN A 333 -11.85 13.48 19.05
C GLN A 333 -11.11 13.41 17.71
N VAL A 334 -10.27 12.39 17.56
CA VAL A 334 -9.94 11.89 16.25
C VAL A 334 -11.28 11.48 15.66
N VAL A 335 -11.66 12.13 14.56
CA VAL A 335 -12.91 11.88 13.85
C VAL A 335 -13.03 10.37 13.69
N GLN A 336 -14.05 9.81 14.33
CA GLN A 336 -14.30 8.38 14.37
C GLN A 336 -14.79 7.96 12.99
N TYR A 337 -13.83 7.73 12.08
CA TYR A 337 -14.07 7.23 10.73
C TYR A 337 -14.76 5.85 10.73
N GLU A 338 -14.82 5.16 11.87
CA GLU A 338 -15.55 3.90 12.01
C GLU A 338 -17.07 4.06 11.83
N GLU A 339 -17.67 5.21 12.16
CA GLU A 339 -19.11 5.44 11.97
C GLU A 339 -19.43 5.94 10.54
N MET A 340 -18.52 6.71 9.94
CA MET A 340 -18.63 7.12 8.53
C MET A 340 -18.40 5.95 7.57
N MET A 341 -17.46 5.04 7.87
CA MET A 341 -17.28 3.80 7.11
C MET A 341 -18.44 2.82 7.34
N ALA A 342 -19.15 2.86 8.47
CA ALA A 342 -20.36 2.06 8.67
C ALA A 342 -21.55 2.63 7.88
N GLU A 343 -21.74 3.96 7.86
CA GLU A 343 -22.78 4.60 7.05
C GLU A 343 -22.46 4.61 5.54
N GLU A 344 -21.20 4.76 5.13
CA GLU A 344 -20.77 4.63 3.72
C GLU A 344 -20.75 3.16 3.26
N ALA A 345 -20.38 2.19 4.12
CA ALA A 345 -20.56 0.77 3.80
C ALA A 345 -22.05 0.37 3.75
N GLU A 346 -22.91 0.97 4.59
CA GLU A 346 -24.37 0.80 4.52
C GLU A 346 -25.01 1.55 3.33
N MET A 347 -24.42 2.64 2.84
CA MET A 347 -24.87 3.33 1.61
C MET A 347 -24.37 2.64 0.34
N GLU A 348 -23.13 2.12 0.31
CA GLU A 348 -22.59 1.27 -0.76
C GLU A 348 -23.36 -0.07 -0.89
N LEU A 349 -24.08 -0.48 0.16
CA LEU A 349 -24.99 -1.63 0.16
C LEU A 349 -26.29 -1.41 -0.64
N ARG A 350 -26.51 -0.22 -1.25
CA ARG A 350 -27.67 0.07 -2.12
C ARG A 350 -27.38 0.06 -3.62
N ILE A 351 -26.16 -0.27 -4.04
CA ILE A 351 -25.86 -0.63 -5.43
C ILE A 351 -25.97 -2.15 -5.52
N PRO A 352 -26.63 -2.76 -6.52
CA PRO A 352 -26.81 -4.20 -6.54
C PRO A 352 -25.44 -4.88 -6.63
N ARG A 353 -24.93 -5.39 -5.50
CA ARG A 353 -23.81 -6.33 -5.47
C ARG A 353 -24.24 -7.53 -6.32
N LEU A 354 -23.62 -7.70 -7.48
CA LEU A 354 -23.58 -9.02 -8.11
C LEU A 354 -22.88 -9.94 -7.11
N LEU A 355 -23.70 -10.75 -6.43
CA LEU A 355 -23.29 -11.76 -5.46
C LEU A 355 -22.36 -12.76 -6.15
N VAL A 356 -21.04 -12.52 -6.10
CA VAL A 356 -20.08 -13.60 -6.27
C VAL A 356 -20.16 -14.45 -5.00
N LYS A 357 -20.96 -15.52 -5.05
CA LYS A 357 -21.01 -16.54 -3.99
C LYS A 357 -19.60 -17.13 -3.84
N ARG A 358 -18.89 -16.78 -2.75
CA ARG A 358 -17.76 -17.58 -2.25
C ARG A 358 -18.27 -19.01 -2.00
N ARG A 359 -17.93 -19.94 -2.88
CA ARG A 359 -18.26 -21.36 -2.71
C ARG A 359 -17.11 -22.01 -1.95
N TYR A 360 -17.40 -22.54 -0.76
CA TYR A 360 -16.49 -23.44 -0.07
C TYR A 360 -16.20 -24.65 -0.98
N LEU A 361 -14.91 -24.95 -1.21
CA LEU A 361 -14.46 -26.10 -1.99
C LEU A 361 -15.22 -27.36 -1.58
N SER A 362 -15.84 -28.03 -2.55
CA SER A 362 -16.59 -29.25 -2.31
C SER A 362 -15.65 -30.40 -1.94
N GLU A 363 -16.20 -31.47 -1.36
CA GLU A 363 -15.42 -32.65 -0.98
C GLU A 363 -14.77 -33.33 -2.20
N ALA A 364 -15.38 -33.19 -3.38
CA ALA A 364 -14.83 -33.64 -4.66
C ALA A 364 -13.60 -32.82 -5.08
N ASP A 365 -13.62 -31.49 -4.89
CA ASP A 365 -12.51 -30.60 -5.21
C ASP A 365 -11.29 -30.87 -4.29
N ARG A 366 -11.55 -31.18 -3.01
CA ARG A 366 -10.51 -31.57 -2.06
C ARG A 366 -9.88 -32.92 -2.40
N GLN A 367 -10.67 -33.87 -2.92
CA GLN A 367 -10.15 -35.18 -3.37
C GLN A 367 -9.33 -35.07 -4.66
N LEU A 368 -9.71 -34.17 -5.58
CA LEU A 368 -8.95 -33.86 -6.78
C LEU A 368 -7.59 -33.25 -6.45
N LEU A 369 -7.55 -32.28 -5.54
CA LEU A 369 -6.30 -31.68 -5.04
C LEU A 369 -5.42 -32.71 -4.32
N SER A 370 -6.00 -33.57 -3.49
CA SER A 370 -5.26 -34.64 -2.80
C SER A 370 -4.61 -35.64 -3.77
N ARG A 371 -5.30 -35.98 -4.87
CA ARG A 371 -4.74 -36.84 -5.93
C ARG A 371 -3.63 -36.13 -6.72
N ALA A 372 -3.79 -34.84 -7.02
CA ALA A 372 -2.75 -34.05 -7.68
C ALA A 372 -1.46 -33.99 -6.84
N PHE A 373 -1.56 -33.79 -5.53
CA PHE A 373 -0.41 -33.80 -4.62
C PHE A 373 0.28 -35.17 -4.51
N GLN A 374 -0.47 -36.28 -4.50
CA GLN A 374 0.13 -37.62 -4.46
C GLN A 374 0.86 -37.99 -5.75
N THR A 375 0.37 -37.51 -6.90
CA THR A 375 0.99 -37.78 -8.20
C THR A 375 2.32 -37.03 -8.34
N ALA A 376 2.35 -35.76 -7.91
CA ALA A 376 3.58 -34.94 -7.88
C ALA A 376 4.67 -35.53 -6.95
N HIS A 377 4.28 -36.12 -5.81
CA HIS A 377 5.23 -36.73 -4.88
C HIS A 377 5.81 -38.07 -5.36
N SER A 378 5.12 -38.75 -6.29
CA SER A 378 5.59 -40.01 -6.87
C SER A 378 6.60 -39.81 -8.01
N SER A 379 6.52 -38.69 -8.73
CA SER A 379 7.47 -38.32 -9.79
C SER A 379 8.81 -37.81 -9.22
N ALA A 380 8.80 -37.14 -8.06
CA ALA A 380 10.01 -36.64 -7.41
C ALA A 380 10.87 -37.72 -6.69
N LYS A 381 10.45 -39.00 -6.71
CA LYS A 381 11.21 -40.13 -6.11
C LYS A 381 11.81 -41.08 -7.15
N ARG A 382 11.73 -40.76 -8.44
CA ARG A 382 12.29 -41.57 -9.53
C ARG A 382 13.36 -40.87 -10.37
N GLU A 383 13.85 -39.70 -9.93
CA GLU A 383 15.06 -39.08 -10.47
C GLU A 383 16.20 -39.12 -9.46
#